data_AF-A0A401MY49-F1
#
_entry.id   AF-A0A401MY49-F1
#
_cell.length_a   1.000
_cell.length_b   1.000
_cell.length_c   1.000
_cell.angle_alpha   90.00
_cell.angle_beta   90.00
_cell.angle_gamma   90.00
#
_symmetry.space_group_name_H-M   'P 1'
#
loop_
_entity.id
_entity.type
_entity.pdbx_description
1 polymer ?
#
loop_
_entity_poly.entity_id
_entity_poly.type
_entity_poly.pdbx_seq_one_letter_code
_entity_poly.pdbx_strand_id
1 'polypeptide(L)'
;MAAGVLRTVPLAGELTASLINRVADRYGLAAASVLRLWTCRNSPTPHDGGVRADAEVVLNEAGRGVLAELCGVEPAVLARALPAFTVDDPKISTGREAALAQARWRAAGTVAGEAAFGCRLCTARRTGQALRAVRYLPRWQRVCVRHGRWLLDADADQPLEHLNLRGVPEVVVAQRQWTGVARRAVRAAAEPGQVFALAHAVVARWWEEALHWEQEEIWPHRLHRVAGGNAGTDLQRWRIVGRDPVTFPEVVAVADALLDPAMAELVWRDSGAGRPRPLPADGAFCRRLGERVGRNWLGPLSAVDYGGPLLTWMGAVIRQRRGEGGPTGWRDDPWRLQREQQPATMACQLRVMAAEQQSGGSGTRWRATVSAEHRFQIQQMIGEAREQLEQLRGVHSGTTAEVARTLLEHLSHSAALIDQALVDTAAAAVAAGVALDEVAAWSRLPVHELAEIITAGQDEE
;
A
#
# COMPACT_ATOMS: atom_id res chain seq x y z
N MET A 1 -0.62 33.23 -31.13
CA MET A 1 0.61 32.41 -31.00
C MET A 1 0.76 31.60 -32.27
N ALA A 2 1.99 31.37 -32.75
CA ALA A 2 2.19 30.53 -33.94
C ALA A 2 1.83 29.08 -33.57
N ALA A 3 1.01 28.43 -34.41
CA ALA A 3 0.63 27.03 -34.25
C ALA A 3 1.88 26.15 -34.07
N GLY A 4 1.81 25.14 -33.21
CA GLY A 4 2.90 24.19 -33.02
C GLY A 4 3.30 23.54 -34.33
N VAL A 5 4.53 23.79 -34.79
CA VAL A 5 5.05 23.26 -36.06
C VAL A 5 5.35 21.76 -35.95
N LEU A 6 5.60 21.27 -34.73
CA LEU A 6 5.97 19.87 -34.48
C LEU A 6 4.83 19.13 -33.78
N ARG A 7 4.25 18.16 -34.49
CA ARG A 7 3.20 17.28 -33.94
C ARG A 7 3.78 16.37 -32.85
N THR A 8 3.23 16.46 -31.65
CA THR A 8 3.56 15.59 -30.51
C THR A 8 2.31 14.85 -30.04
N VAL A 9 2.27 13.54 -30.29
CA VAL A 9 1.10 12.72 -29.95
C VAL A 9 1.20 12.24 -28.49
N PRO A 10 0.12 12.38 -27.69
CA PRO A 10 0.07 11.86 -26.32
C PRO A 10 0.07 10.33 -26.29
N LEU A 11 0.62 9.74 -25.24
CA LEU A 11 0.44 8.33 -24.94
C LEU A 11 -0.88 8.15 -24.17
N ALA A 12 -1.56 7.02 -24.38
CA ALA A 12 -2.78 6.72 -23.63
C ALA A 12 -2.48 6.62 -22.12
N GLY A 13 -3.26 7.30 -21.29
CA GLY A 13 -3.04 7.39 -19.85
C GLY A 13 -1.84 8.24 -19.44
N GLU A 14 -1.23 9.03 -20.33
CA GLU A 14 -0.09 9.88 -19.97
C GLU A 14 -0.48 11.01 -19.00
N LEU A 15 0.42 11.37 -18.10
CA LEU A 15 0.26 12.57 -17.27
C LEU A 15 0.39 13.81 -18.17
N THR A 16 -0.41 14.85 -17.90
CA THR A 16 -0.31 16.12 -18.61
C THR A 16 1.10 16.72 -18.44
N ALA A 17 1.67 16.65 -17.24
CA ALA A 17 3.04 17.10 -16.97
C ALA A 17 4.08 16.31 -17.79
N SER A 18 3.90 14.99 -17.94
CA SER A 18 4.77 14.14 -18.77
C SER A 18 4.72 14.54 -20.24
N LEU A 19 3.53 14.85 -20.77
CA LEU A 19 3.38 15.33 -22.14
C LEU A 19 4.05 16.69 -22.33
N ILE A 20 3.88 17.64 -21.41
CA ILE A 20 4.52 18.96 -21.47
C ILE A 20 6.05 18.83 -21.54
N ASN A 21 6.65 17.96 -20.72
CA ASN A 21 8.09 17.70 -20.77
C ASN A 21 8.52 17.17 -22.14
N ARG A 22 7.79 16.20 -22.71
CA ARG A 22 8.09 15.66 -24.04
C ARG A 22 7.91 16.68 -25.16
N VAL A 23 6.93 17.57 -25.05
CA VAL A 23 6.74 18.69 -25.98
C VAL A 23 7.94 19.62 -25.88
N ALA A 24 8.37 19.99 -24.67
CA ALA A 24 9.55 20.83 -24.46
C ALA A 24 10.80 20.21 -25.10
N ASP A 25 11.06 18.92 -24.84
CA ASP A 25 12.17 18.18 -25.46
C ASP A 25 12.07 18.16 -26.99
N ARG A 26 10.86 18.04 -27.55
CA ARG A 26 10.63 18.05 -29.00
C ARG A 26 10.98 19.40 -29.63
N TYR A 27 10.78 20.50 -28.92
CA TYR A 27 11.16 21.85 -29.34
C TYR A 27 12.58 22.24 -28.90
N GLY A 28 13.34 21.37 -28.23
CA GLY A 28 14.66 21.69 -27.70
C GLY A 28 14.64 22.72 -26.57
N LEU A 29 13.52 22.83 -25.85
CA LEU A 29 13.30 23.78 -24.76
C LEU A 29 13.34 23.08 -23.40
N ALA A 30 13.71 23.83 -22.36
CA ALA A 30 13.50 23.37 -20.99
C ALA A 30 11.99 23.35 -20.65
N ALA A 31 11.54 22.35 -19.90
CA ALA A 31 10.14 22.23 -19.48
C ALA A 31 9.62 23.47 -18.75
N ALA A 32 10.46 24.09 -17.91
CA ALA A 32 10.13 25.33 -17.21
C ALA A 32 9.82 26.49 -18.18
N SER A 33 10.45 26.53 -19.36
CA SER A 33 10.19 27.54 -20.38
C SER A 33 8.82 27.34 -21.03
N VAL A 34 8.44 26.10 -21.30
CA VAL A 34 7.11 25.77 -21.84
C VAL A 34 6.02 26.03 -20.79
N LEU A 35 6.27 25.73 -19.52
CA LEU A 35 5.34 25.98 -18.42
C LEU A 35 5.00 27.47 -18.21
N ARG A 36 5.86 28.40 -18.66
CA ARG A 36 5.57 29.85 -18.61
C ARG A 36 4.42 30.28 -19.52
N LEU A 37 3.96 29.41 -20.42
CA LEU A 37 2.75 29.65 -21.21
C LEU A 37 1.47 29.58 -20.37
N TRP A 38 1.55 29.10 -19.13
CA TRP A 38 0.47 29.10 -18.17
C TRP A 38 0.83 29.91 -16.93
N THR A 39 -0.17 30.59 -16.37
CA THR A 39 -0.09 31.10 -14.99
C THR A 39 -0.22 29.92 -14.04
N CYS A 40 0.92 29.45 -13.52
CA CYS A 40 0.98 28.28 -12.62
C CYS A 40 0.62 28.66 -11.19
N ARG A 41 -0.37 27.97 -10.61
CA ARG A 41 -0.71 28.02 -9.18
C ARG A 41 -0.16 26.80 -8.45
N ASN A 42 0.25 27.02 -7.20
CA ASN A 42 1.07 26.10 -6.40
C ASN A 42 2.46 25.85 -7.02
N SER A 43 3.36 25.31 -6.20
CA SER A 43 4.59 24.70 -6.69
C SER A 43 4.44 23.18 -6.64
N PRO A 44 5.07 22.43 -7.57
CA PRO A 44 5.19 20.99 -7.41
C PRO A 44 5.91 20.67 -6.11
N THR A 45 5.63 19.50 -5.52
CA THR A 45 6.39 19.03 -4.36
C THR A 45 7.87 18.93 -4.74
N PRO A 46 8.77 19.63 -4.03
CA PRO A 46 10.20 19.57 -4.31
C PRO A 46 10.74 18.15 -4.14
N HIS A 47 11.67 17.77 -5.00
CA HIS A 47 12.53 16.60 -4.87
C HIS A 47 13.99 17.05 -4.94
N ASP A 48 14.90 16.28 -4.35
CA ASP A 48 16.33 16.56 -4.41
C ASP A 48 16.79 16.40 -5.88
N GLY A 49 16.97 17.54 -6.57
CA GLY A 49 17.25 17.57 -8.01
C GLY A 49 16.06 17.84 -8.95
N GLY A 50 14.87 18.21 -8.46
CA GLY A 50 13.79 18.72 -9.34
C GLY A 50 12.35 18.51 -8.87
N VAL A 51 11.45 18.27 -9.83
CA VAL A 51 10.02 18.01 -9.61
C VAL A 51 9.80 16.50 -9.50
N ARG A 52 9.03 16.04 -8.49
CA ARG A 52 8.65 14.62 -8.34
C ARG A 52 8.00 14.08 -9.62
N ALA A 53 8.27 12.82 -9.97
CA ALA A 53 7.82 12.26 -11.23
C ALA A 53 6.29 12.00 -11.30
N ASP A 54 5.60 11.89 -10.16
CA ASP A 54 4.14 11.83 -10.06
C ASP A 54 3.46 13.21 -10.01
N ALA A 55 4.22 14.30 -10.15
CA ALA A 55 3.65 15.64 -10.23
C ALA A 55 2.79 15.75 -11.50
N GLU A 56 1.54 16.15 -11.31
CA GLU A 56 0.56 16.34 -12.37
C GLU A 56 0.18 17.82 -12.49
N VAL A 57 -0.15 18.21 -13.71
CA VAL A 57 -0.72 19.53 -14.02
C VAL A 57 -2.19 19.37 -14.43
N VAL A 58 -3.07 20.08 -13.73
CA VAL A 58 -4.46 20.29 -14.12
C VAL A 58 -4.58 21.65 -14.81
N LEU A 59 -5.28 21.69 -15.94
CA LEU A 59 -5.42 22.86 -16.80
C LEU A 59 -6.89 23.31 -16.85
N ASN A 60 -7.11 24.62 -16.84
CA ASN A 60 -8.41 25.19 -17.19
C ASN A 60 -8.63 25.13 -18.72
N GLU A 61 -9.82 25.51 -19.19
CA GLU A 61 -10.20 25.44 -20.61
C GLU A 61 -9.21 26.17 -21.53
N ALA A 62 -8.87 27.43 -21.21
CA ALA A 62 -7.87 28.19 -21.97
C ALA A 62 -6.50 27.49 -21.99
N GLY A 63 -6.07 26.95 -20.86
CA GLY A 63 -4.82 26.21 -20.74
C GLY A 63 -4.79 24.92 -21.56
N ARG A 64 -5.93 24.22 -21.68
CA ARG A 64 -6.08 23.03 -22.54
C ARG A 64 -5.96 23.38 -24.01
N GLY A 65 -6.49 24.53 -24.43
CA GLY A 65 -6.33 25.08 -25.78
C GLY A 65 -4.85 25.31 -26.12
N VAL A 66 -4.10 25.96 -25.22
CA VAL A 66 -2.65 26.16 -25.39
C VAL A 66 -1.91 24.82 -25.54
N LEU A 67 -2.24 23.82 -24.72
CA LEU A 67 -1.61 22.51 -24.83
C LEU A 67 -1.90 21.83 -26.18
N ALA A 68 -3.14 21.93 -26.68
CA ALA A 68 -3.54 21.39 -27.98
C ALA A 68 -2.76 22.05 -29.13
N GLU A 69 -2.64 23.38 -29.10
CA GLU A 69 -1.86 24.15 -30.07
C GLU A 69 -0.37 23.76 -30.06
N LEU A 70 0.25 23.63 -28.89
CA LEU A 70 1.65 23.23 -28.75
C LEU A 70 1.92 21.82 -29.28
N CYS A 71 1.00 20.90 -29.02
CA CYS A 71 1.08 19.52 -29.47
C CYS A 71 0.76 19.37 -30.97
N GLY A 72 0.14 20.37 -31.60
CA GLY A 72 -0.37 20.26 -32.97
C GLY A 72 -1.42 19.15 -33.13
N VAL A 73 -2.30 18.99 -32.14
CA VAL A 73 -3.37 17.97 -32.15
C VAL A 73 -4.69 18.56 -31.66
N GLU A 74 -5.80 18.00 -32.14
CA GLU A 74 -7.14 18.37 -31.68
C GLU A 74 -7.32 18.11 -30.17
N PRO A 75 -8.03 18.99 -29.44
CA PRO A 75 -8.34 18.79 -28.01
C PRO A 75 -9.00 17.43 -27.71
N ALA A 76 -9.84 16.92 -28.62
CA ALA A 76 -10.47 15.61 -28.48
C ALA A 76 -9.46 14.44 -28.46
N VAL A 77 -8.30 14.59 -29.10
CA VAL A 77 -7.21 13.60 -29.03
C VAL A 77 -6.59 13.61 -27.64
N LEU A 78 -6.35 14.80 -27.08
CA LEU A 78 -5.82 14.95 -25.72
C LEU A 78 -6.81 14.43 -24.68
N ALA A 79 -8.10 14.77 -24.78
CA ALA A 79 -9.14 14.31 -23.86
C ALA A 79 -9.26 12.78 -23.79
N ARG A 80 -9.06 12.08 -24.91
CA ARG A 80 -9.06 10.61 -24.92
C ARG A 80 -7.80 9.99 -24.34
N ALA A 81 -6.67 10.70 -24.43
CA ALA A 81 -5.37 10.16 -24.06
C ALA A 81 -4.95 10.51 -22.62
N LEU A 82 -5.35 11.68 -22.12
CA LEU A 82 -4.88 12.26 -20.87
C LEU A 82 -6.01 12.27 -19.82
N PRO A 83 -5.95 11.43 -18.78
CA PRO A 83 -7.00 11.36 -17.77
C PRO A 83 -7.24 12.69 -17.03
N ALA A 84 -6.19 13.49 -16.82
CA ALA A 84 -6.29 14.79 -16.17
C ALA A 84 -6.80 15.91 -17.09
N PHE A 85 -6.90 15.68 -18.41
CA PHE A 85 -7.18 16.75 -19.37
C PHE A 85 -8.60 17.29 -19.27
N THR A 86 -9.56 16.51 -18.76
CA THR A 86 -10.94 16.99 -18.56
C THR A 86 -11.25 17.28 -17.10
N VAL A 87 -10.28 17.14 -16.19
CA VAL A 87 -10.47 17.42 -14.77
C VAL A 87 -10.49 18.93 -14.56
N ASP A 88 -11.63 19.46 -14.13
CA ASP A 88 -11.75 20.87 -13.78
C ASP A 88 -11.36 21.11 -12.33
N ASP A 89 -10.62 22.19 -12.09
CA ASP A 89 -10.30 22.66 -10.75
C ASP A 89 -10.92 24.04 -10.53
N PRO A 90 -11.89 24.18 -9.62
CA PRO A 90 -12.60 25.45 -9.40
C PRO A 90 -11.67 26.63 -9.09
N LYS A 91 -10.49 26.37 -8.51
CA LYS A 91 -9.52 27.41 -8.13
C LYS A 91 -8.79 28.04 -9.32
N ILE A 92 -8.88 27.46 -10.52
CA ILE A 92 -8.30 28.01 -11.76
C ILE A 92 -9.34 28.18 -12.87
N SER A 93 -10.53 27.62 -12.69
CA SER A 93 -11.60 27.60 -13.69
C SER A 93 -12.69 28.65 -13.42
N THR A 94 -12.60 29.39 -12.31
CA THR A 94 -13.59 30.42 -11.93
C THR A 94 -12.91 31.76 -11.63
N GLY A 95 -13.68 32.85 -11.78
CA GLY A 95 -13.22 34.22 -11.50
C GLY A 95 -12.67 34.96 -12.72
N ARG A 96 -12.15 36.18 -12.50
CA ARG A 96 -11.72 37.10 -13.56
C ARG A 96 -10.58 36.57 -14.45
N GLU A 97 -9.76 35.68 -13.91
CA GLU A 97 -8.60 35.11 -14.62
C GLU A 97 -8.93 33.80 -15.36
N ALA A 98 -10.19 33.33 -15.34
CA ALA A 98 -10.56 32.04 -15.95
C ALA A 98 -10.35 32.01 -17.47
N ALA A 99 -10.38 33.18 -18.13
CA ALA A 99 -10.09 33.32 -19.56
C ALA A 99 -8.58 33.21 -19.90
N LEU A 100 -7.70 33.34 -18.90
CA LEU A 100 -6.25 33.17 -19.08
C LEU A 100 -5.88 31.70 -18.99
N ALA A 101 -4.81 31.30 -19.69
CA ALA A 101 -4.27 29.95 -19.58
C ALA A 101 -3.70 29.72 -18.17
N GLN A 102 -4.38 28.90 -17.37
CA GLN A 102 -3.96 28.56 -16.01
C GLN A 102 -3.59 27.10 -15.88
N ALA A 103 -2.62 26.85 -15.02
CA ALA A 103 -2.15 25.53 -14.65
C ALA A 103 -2.09 25.39 -13.14
N ARG A 104 -2.38 24.20 -12.62
CA ARG A 104 -2.26 23.91 -11.19
C ARG A 104 -1.56 22.59 -10.93
N TRP A 105 -0.56 22.64 -10.06
CA TRP A 105 0.16 21.44 -9.63
C TRP A 105 -0.63 20.61 -8.62
N ARG A 106 -0.62 19.30 -8.85
CA ARG A 106 -1.28 18.26 -8.06
C ARG A 106 -0.39 17.02 -8.00
N ALA A 107 -0.68 16.12 -7.06
CA ALA A 107 -0.14 14.77 -7.11
C ALA A 107 -1.07 13.91 -7.98
N ALA A 108 -0.54 13.11 -8.90
CA ALA A 108 -1.33 12.28 -9.80
C ALA A 108 -2.37 11.40 -9.07
N GLY A 109 -1.99 10.84 -7.92
CA GLY A 109 -2.87 10.04 -7.05
C GLY A 109 -4.15 10.77 -6.58
N THR A 110 -4.13 12.10 -6.53
CA THR A 110 -5.30 12.93 -6.18
C THR A 110 -6.15 13.35 -7.37
N VAL A 111 -5.65 13.15 -8.59
CA VAL A 111 -6.30 13.60 -9.84
C VAL A 111 -7.05 12.46 -10.50
N ALA A 112 -6.34 11.40 -10.89
CA ALA A 112 -6.93 10.30 -11.65
C ALA A 112 -6.46 8.90 -11.20
N GLY A 113 -5.46 8.81 -10.31
CA GLY A 113 -5.02 7.55 -9.73
C GLY A 113 -3.51 7.38 -9.74
N GLU A 114 -3.06 6.14 -9.58
CA GLU A 114 -1.65 5.81 -9.43
C GLU A 114 -0.84 6.09 -10.70
N ALA A 115 0.30 6.77 -10.54
CA ALA A 115 1.23 7.07 -11.60
C ALA A 115 2.44 6.13 -11.55
N ALA A 116 2.80 5.57 -12.69
CA ALA A 116 4.00 4.77 -12.87
C ALA A 116 4.77 5.22 -14.11
N PHE A 117 6.06 4.90 -14.15
CA PHE A 117 6.88 5.15 -15.33
C PHE A 117 6.36 4.34 -16.52
N GLY A 118 6.41 4.92 -17.72
CA GLY A 118 6.19 4.20 -18.96
C GLY A 118 7.42 3.41 -19.39
N CYS A 119 7.23 2.34 -20.15
CA CYS A 119 8.38 1.63 -20.73
C CYS A 119 9.06 2.51 -21.77
N ARG A 120 10.28 3.01 -21.47
CA ARG A 120 11.08 3.84 -22.39
C ARG A 120 11.24 3.26 -23.80
N LEU A 121 11.36 1.93 -23.93
CA LEU A 121 11.46 1.27 -25.25
C LEU A 121 10.13 1.31 -26.03
N CYS A 122 8.99 1.19 -25.34
CA CYS A 122 7.68 1.38 -25.96
C CYS A 122 7.47 2.85 -26.36
N THR A 123 7.86 3.78 -25.49
CA THR A 123 7.81 5.22 -25.76
C THR A 123 8.63 5.54 -26.99
N ALA A 124 9.91 5.15 -27.02
CA ALA A 124 10.81 5.34 -28.15
C ALA A 124 10.22 4.82 -29.47
N ARG A 125 9.64 3.61 -29.46
CA ARG A 125 9.02 3.07 -30.67
C ARG A 125 7.78 3.84 -31.13
N ARG A 126 7.03 4.47 -30.22
CA ARG A 126 5.82 5.23 -30.57
C ARG A 126 6.11 6.68 -30.95
N THR A 127 7.15 7.28 -30.38
CA THR A 127 7.41 8.72 -30.48
C THR A 127 8.68 9.04 -31.26
N GLY A 128 9.51 8.03 -31.57
CA GLY A 128 10.83 8.21 -32.18
C GLY A 128 11.91 8.71 -31.20
N GLN A 129 11.58 8.93 -29.92
CA GLN A 129 12.53 9.46 -28.93
C GLN A 129 12.48 8.65 -27.63
N ALA A 130 13.65 8.29 -27.10
CA ALA A 130 13.80 7.53 -25.85
C ALA A 130 13.62 8.40 -24.60
N LEU A 131 12.50 9.11 -24.51
CA LEU A 131 12.17 9.99 -23.40
C LEU A 131 11.50 9.24 -22.25
N ARG A 132 11.69 9.76 -21.05
CA ARG A 132 10.89 9.36 -19.87
C ARG A 132 9.45 9.77 -20.13
N ALA A 133 8.52 8.85 -19.86
CA ALA A 133 7.09 9.14 -19.84
C ALA A 133 6.52 8.63 -18.53
N VAL A 134 5.54 9.32 -17.97
CA VAL A 134 4.81 8.90 -16.78
C VAL A 134 3.35 8.78 -17.15
N ARG A 135 2.71 7.69 -16.69
CA ARG A 135 1.34 7.33 -17.06
C ARG A 135 0.55 6.91 -15.83
N TYR A 136 -0.75 7.19 -15.83
CA TYR A 136 -1.71 6.55 -14.95
C TYR A 136 -1.77 5.06 -15.26
N LEU A 137 -1.19 4.25 -14.39
CA LEU A 137 -1.05 2.82 -14.56
C LEU A 137 -1.29 2.13 -13.22
N PRO A 138 -2.49 1.54 -13.02
CA PRO A 138 -2.73 0.76 -11.81
C PRO A 138 -1.79 -0.44 -11.76
N ARG A 139 -1.51 -0.96 -10.56
CA ARG A 139 -0.53 -2.04 -10.32
C ARG A 139 -0.64 -3.23 -11.28
N TRP A 140 -1.86 -3.66 -11.60
CA TRP A 140 -2.13 -4.78 -12.52
C TRP A 140 -1.87 -4.51 -14.01
N GLN A 141 -1.43 -3.31 -14.38
CA GLN A 141 -1.05 -2.94 -15.75
C GLN A 141 0.43 -2.55 -15.87
N ARG A 142 1.24 -2.79 -14.84
CA ARG A 142 2.65 -2.36 -14.79
C ARG A 142 3.62 -3.31 -15.47
N VAL A 143 3.17 -4.46 -15.97
CA VAL A 143 4.02 -5.38 -16.72
C VAL A 143 4.07 -4.96 -18.19
N CYS A 144 5.23 -4.49 -18.63
CA CYS A 144 5.55 -4.38 -20.06
C CYS A 144 5.98 -5.75 -20.59
N VAL A 145 4.99 -6.57 -20.99
CA VAL A 145 5.21 -7.93 -21.52
C VAL A 145 6.21 -7.94 -22.68
N ARG A 146 6.11 -6.93 -23.57
CA ARG A 146 6.95 -6.85 -24.77
C ARG A 146 8.44 -6.70 -24.48
N HIS A 147 8.80 -6.02 -23.40
CA HIS A 147 10.20 -5.76 -23.05
C HIS A 147 10.63 -6.48 -21.77
N GLY A 148 9.74 -7.28 -21.16
CA GLY A 148 9.99 -8.00 -19.93
C GLY A 148 10.36 -7.07 -18.77
N ARG A 149 9.55 -6.04 -18.53
CA ARG A 149 9.83 -5.01 -17.50
C ARG A 149 8.63 -4.79 -16.59
N TRP A 150 8.88 -4.70 -15.29
CA TRP A 150 7.94 -4.13 -14.33
C TRP A 150 8.16 -2.62 -14.27
N LEU A 151 7.11 -1.84 -14.40
CA LEU A 151 7.15 -0.38 -14.36
C LEU A 151 6.96 0.10 -12.92
N LEU A 152 7.91 0.86 -12.39
CA LEU A 152 7.89 1.31 -11.00
C LEU A 152 6.99 2.52 -10.79
N ASP A 153 6.50 2.70 -9.56
CA ASP A 153 5.76 3.90 -9.19
C ASP A 153 6.59 5.16 -9.44
N ALA A 154 5.94 6.19 -9.95
CA ALA A 154 6.56 7.49 -10.20
C ALA A 154 6.54 8.40 -8.95
N ASP A 155 5.78 8.01 -7.92
CA ASP A 155 5.69 8.75 -6.66
C ASP A 155 6.85 8.44 -5.70
N ALA A 156 7.58 7.36 -5.97
CA ALA A 156 8.71 6.91 -5.18
C ALA A 156 9.99 7.65 -5.58
N ASP A 157 10.62 8.24 -4.58
CA ASP A 157 11.89 8.96 -4.66
C ASP A 157 13.07 7.97 -4.84
N GLN A 158 13.11 7.26 -5.98
CA GLN A 158 14.14 6.27 -6.28
C GLN A 158 14.54 6.29 -7.78
N PRO A 159 15.80 5.93 -8.11
CA PRO A 159 16.36 6.18 -9.44
C PRO A 159 15.91 5.21 -10.54
N LEU A 160 15.34 4.05 -10.19
CA LEU A 160 14.96 3.02 -11.15
C LEU A 160 13.59 3.34 -11.75
N GLU A 161 13.45 3.29 -13.07
CA GLU A 161 12.12 3.43 -13.69
C GLU A 161 11.42 2.09 -13.87
N HIS A 162 12.19 1.01 -13.84
CA HIS A 162 11.71 -0.33 -14.11
C HIS A 162 12.61 -1.39 -13.50
N LEU A 163 12.05 -2.58 -13.33
CA LEU A 163 12.75 -3.80 -12.95
C LEU A 163 12.69 -4.81 -14.08
N ASN A 164 13.73 -5.64 -14.22
CA ASN A 164 13.82 -6.64 -15.27
C ASN A 164 13.11 -7.93 -14.85
N LEU A 165 12.21 -8.43 -15.71
CA LEU A 165 11.42 -9.63 -15.46
C LEU A 165 11.93 -10.87 -16.21
N ARG A 166 13.05 -10.79 -16.94
CA ARG A 166 13.57 -11.94 -17.70
C ARG A 166 13.86 -13.17 -16.83
N GLY A 167 14.24 -12.96 -15.56
CA GLY A 167 14.48 -14.04 -14.61
C GLY A 167 13.26 -14.51 -13.83
N VAL A 168 12.07 -13.93 -14.09
CA VAL A 168 10.82 -14.23 -13.37
C VAL A 168 9.65 -14.31 -14.36
N PRO A 169 9.60 -15.35 -15.21
CA PRO A 169 8.57 -15.49 -16.23
C PRO A 169 7.14 -15.61 -15.66
N GLU A 170 7.00 -16.02 -14.40
CA GLU A 170 5.73 -16.19 -13.68
C GLU A 170 4.94 -14.88 -13.64
N VAL A 171 5.61 -13.73 -13.54
CA VAL A 171 4.98 -12.40 -13.55
C VAL A 171 4.27 -12.13 -14.88
N VAL A 172 4.89 -12.55 -16.00
CA VAL A 172 4.30 -12.40 -17.33
C VAL A 172 3.12 -13.34 -17.52
N VAL A 173 3.20 -14.55 -16.97
CA VAL A 173 2.08 -15.51 -16.97
C VAL A 173 0.91 -14.95 -16.17
N ALA A 174 1.17 -14.45 -14.96
CA ALA A 174 0.17 -13.81 -14.10
C ALA A 174 -0.49 -12.60 -14.79
N GLN A 175 0.28 -11.78 -15.52
CA GLN A 175 -0.27 -10.65 -16.27
C GLN A 175 -1.28 -11.08 -17.33
N ARG A 176 -1.05 -12.23 -18.00
CA ARG A 176 -1.99 -12.78 -18.98
C ARG A 176 -3.23 -13.35 -18.30
N GLN A 177 -3.04 -14.03 -17.17
CA GLN A 177 -4.14 -14.58 -16.37
C GLN A 177 -5.06 -13.49 -15.82
N TRP A 178 -4.49 -12.33 -15.42
CA TRP A 178 -5.26 -11.20 -14.91
C TRP A 178 -6.39 -10.75 -15.86
N THR A 179 -6.20 -10.81 -17.18
CA THR A 179 -7.26 -10.47 -18.14
C THR A 179 -8.46 -11.44 -18.05
N GLY A 180 -8.23 -12.69 -17.68
CA GLY A 180 -9.29 -13.66 -17.37
C GLY A 180 -9.97 -13.36 -16.04
N VAL A 181 -9.17 -13.09 -15.00
CA VAL A 181 -9.64 -12.76 -13.64
C VAL A 181 -10.51 -11.50 -13.65
N ALA A 182 -10.04 -10.42 -14.27
CA ALA A 182 -10.79 -9.16 -14.39
C ALA A 182 -12.14 -9.35 -15.09
N ARG A 183 -12.20 -10.19 -16.13
CA ARG A 183 -13.48 -10.54 -16.79
C ARG A 183 -14.41 -11.33 -15.88
N ARG A 184 -13.87 -12.24 -15.05
CA ARG A 184 -14.66 -12.96 -14.05
C ARG A 184 -15.19 -12.01 -12.97
N ALA A 185 -14.38 -11.06 -12.49
CA ALA A 185 -14.80 -10.03 -11.55
C ALA A 185 -16.02 -9.27 -12.07
N VAL A 186 -15.97 -8.77 -13.32
CA VAL A 186 -17.11 -8.07 -13.93
C VAL A 186 -18.36 -8.96 -14.02
N ARG A 187 -18.22 -10.25 -14.37
CA ARG A 187 -19.36 -11.19 -14.39
C ARG A 187 -19.93 -11.47 -13.01
N ALA A 188 -19.10 -11.41 -11.97
CA ALA A 188 -19.50 -11.53 -10.57
C ALA A 188 -19.99 -10.20 -9.97
N ALA A 189 -20.21 -9.17 -10.81
CA ALA A 189 -20.60 -7.82 -10.39
C ALA A 189 -19.61 -7.15 -9.40
N ALA A 190 -18.34 -7.55 -9.44
CA ALA A 190 -17.26 -6.96 -8.66
C ALA A 190 -16.38 -6.07 -9.55
N GLU A 191 -15.91 -4.94 -9.02
CA GLU A 191 -14.97 -4.07 -9.73
C GLU A 191 -13.58 -4.71 -9.73
N PRO A 192 -12.92 -4.92 -10.90
CA PRO A 192 -11.64 -5.61 -10.96
C PRO A 192 -10.54 -4.98 -10.10
N GLY A 193 -10.51 -3.65 -9.97
CA GLY A 193 -9.57 -2.93 -9.13
C GLY A 193 -9.77 -3.19 -7.64
N GLN A 194 -11.02 -3.26 -7.15
CA GLN A 194 -11.33 -3.63 -5.76
C GLN A 194 -10.89 -5.08 -5.46
N VAL A 195 -11.18 -6.01 -6.37
CA VAL A 195 -10.72 -7.41 -6.23
C VAL A 195 -9.19 -7.47 -6.18
N PHE A 196 -8.51 -6.72 -7.06
CA PHE A 196 -7.05 -6.64 -7.03
C PHE A 196 -6.54 -6.05 -5.72
N ALA A 197 -7.15 -4.94 -5.25
CA ALA A 197 -6.72 -4.25 -4.05
C ALA A 197 -6.84 -5.14 -2.81
N LEU A 198 -7.94 -5.89 -2.68
CA LEU A 198 -8.12 -6.85 -1.60
C LEU A 198 -7.06 -7.96 -1.67
N ALA A 199 -6.87 -8.60 -2.84
CA ALA A 199 -5.88 -9.65 -3.01
C ALA A 199 -4.44 -9.15 -2.78
N HIS A 200 -4.13 -7.94 -3.23
CA HIS A 200 -2.85 -7.28 -2.99
C HIS A 200 -2.64 -7.01 -1.50
N ALA A 201 -3.68 -6.60 -0.76
CA ALA A 201 -3.60 -6.40 0.67
C ALA A 201 -3.35 -7.70 1.45
N VAL A 202 -4.02 -8.79 1.07
CA VAL A 202 -3.79 -10.13 1.64
C VAL A 202 -2.33 -10.55 1.44
N VAL A 203 -1.86 -10.50 0.20
CA VAL A 203 -0.51 -10.95 -0.13
C VAL A 203 0.57 -10.02 0.42
N ALA A 204 0.30 -8.71 0.51
CA ALA A 204 1.23 -7.77 1.13
C ALA A 204 1.41 -8.03 2.63
N ARG A 205 0.37 -8.46 3.36
CA ARG A 205 0.53 -8.90 4.76
C ARG A 205 1.40 -10.14 4.84
N TRP A 206 1.12 -11.15 4.02
CA TRP A 206 1.95 -12.35 3.93
C TRP A 206 3.41 -12.03 3.60
N TRP A 207 3.64 -11.04 2.74
CA TRP A 207 4.98 -10.60 2.38
C TRP A 207 5.78 -10.04 3.56
N GLU A 208 5.14 -9.29 4.46
CA GLU A 208 5.81 -8.78 5.65
C GLU A 208 6.21 -9.92 6.61
N GLU A 209 5.32 -10.90 6.81
CA GLU A 209 5.56 -12.08 7.66
C GLU A 209 6.51 -13.10 7.04
N ALA A 210 6.71 -13.07 5.72
CA ALA A 210 7.46 -14.08 4.99
C ALA A 210 8.91 -14.30 5.46
N LEU A 211 9.51 -13.34 6.17
CA LEU A 211 10.85 -13.51 6.75
C LEU A 211 10.89 -14.55 7.87
N HIS A 212 9.75 -14.80 8.51
CA HIS A 212 9.62 -15.73 9.63
C HIS A 212 9.14 -17.12 9.19
N TRP A 213 8.88 -17.31 7.90
CA TRP A 213 8.40 -18.58 7.36
C TRP A 213 9.55 -19.40 6.78
N GLU A 214 9.97 -20.44 7.50
CA GLU A 214 11.08 -21.31 7.08
C GLU A 214 10.84 -21.98 5.71
N GLN A 215 9.57 -22.22 5.35
CA GLN A 215 9.19 -22.90 4.11
C GLN A 215 9.08 -21.96 2.89
N GLU A 216 9.25 -20.64 3.05
CA GLU A 216 9.13 -19.67 1.95
C GLU A 216 10.44 -19.52 1.17
N GLU A 217 10.55 -20.27 0.07
CA GLU A 217 11.73 -20.22 -0.82
C GLU A 217 11.52 -19.38 -2.09
N ILE A 218 10.26 -19.19 -2.50
CA ILE A 218 9.90 -18.67 -3.83
C ILE A 218 10.13 -17.15 -3.90
N TRP A 219 9.61 -16.41 -2.92
CA TRP A 219 9.69 -14.97 -2.85
C TRP A 219 11.12 -14.46 -2.71
N PRO A 220 11.95 -14.99 -1.78
CA PRO A 220 13.38 -14.67 -1.75
C PRO A 220 14.06 -14.93 -3.10
N HIS A 221 13.84 -16.09 -3.72
CA HIS A 221 14.45 -16.41 -5.02
C HIS A 221 14.09 -15.40 -6.11
N ARG A 222 12.80 -15.08 -6.25
CA ARG A 222 12.32 -14.09 -7.23
C ARG A 222 12.86 -12.69 -6.93
N LEU A 223 12.94 -12.31 -5.66
CA LEU A 223 13.48 -11.02 -5.24
C LEU A 223 14.93 -10.84 -5.71
N HIS A 224 15.77 -11.85 -5.49
CA HIS A 224 17.14 -11.90 -6.01
C HIS A 224 17.16 -11.74 -7.55
N ARG A 225 16.33 -12.51 -8.28
CA ARG A 225 16.27 -12.39 -9.75
C ARG A 225 15.86 -10.99 -10.23
N VAL A 226 14.90 -10.36 -9.58
CA VAL A 226 14.44 -8.99 -9.90
C VAL A 226 15.50 -7.95 -9.55
N ALA A 227 16.29 -8.18 -8.50
CA ALA A 227 17.44 -7.35 -8.11
C ALA A 227 18.63 -7.46 -9.08
N GLY A 228 18.54 -8.33 -10.11
CA GLY A 228 19.64 -8.56 -11.06
C GLY A 228 20.68 -9.57 -10.57
N GLY A 229 20.37 -10.35 -9.53
CA GLY A 229 21.31 -11.32 -8.94
C GLY A 229 21.16 -11.38 -7.42
N ASN A 230 22.23 -11.17 -6.67
CA ASN A 230 22.11 -11.13 -5.22
C ASN A 230 21.69 -9.72 -4.76
N ALA A 231 20.53 -9.59 -4.08
CA ALA A 231 20.07 -8.35 -3.44
C ALA A 231 21.08 -7.83 -2.39
N GLY A 232 21.95 -8.71 -1.86
CA GLY A 232 23.12 -8.34 -1.06
C GLY A 232 22.77 -7.52 0.18
N THR A 233 23.60 -6.53 0.48
CA THR A 233 23.46 -5.63 1.64
C THR A 233 22.28 -4.65 1.51
N ASP A 234 21.64 -4.56 0.35
CA ASP A 234 20.49 -3.68 0.08
C ASP A 234 19.14 -4.44 0.15
N LEU A 235 19.11 -5.57 0.88
CA LEU A 235 17.95 -6.46 0.94
C LEU A 235 16.67 -5.75 1.37
N GLN A 236 16.75 -4.86 2.37
CA GLN A 236 15.57 -4.14 2.87
C GLN A 236 14.97 -3.21 1.82
N ARG A 237 15.81 -2.46 1.11
CA ARG A 237 15.36 -1.63 -0.01
C ARG A 237 14.78 -2.50 -1.13
N TRP A 238 15.42 -3.61 -1.45
CA TRP A 238 14.90 -4.54 -2.44
C TRP A 238 13.57 -5.13 -2.03
N ARG A 239 13.34 -5.43 -0.75
CA ARG A 239 12.04 -5.91 -0.28
C ARG A 239 10.93 -4.89 -0.53
N ILE A 240 11.23 -3.59 -0.37
CA ILE A 240 10.30 -2.51 -0.67
C ILE A 240 10.06 -2.34 -2.18
N VAL A 241 11.14 -2.23 -2.96
CA VAL A 241 11.08 -1.93 -4.41
C VAL A 241 10.59 -3.13 -5.23
N GLY A 242 10.91 -4.35 -4.78
CA GLY A 242 10.61 -5.61 -5.45
C GLY A 242 9.30 -6.27 -5.02
N ARG A 243 8.63 -5.81 -3.95
CA ARG A 243 7.40 -6.45 -3.42
C ARG A 243 6.38 -6.73 -4.51
N ASP A 244 5.95 -5.67 -5.20
CA ASP A 244 4.85 -5.77 -6.15
C ASP A 244 5.16 -6.73 -7.32
N PRO A 245 6.30 -6.67 -8.02
CA PRO A 245 6.61 -7.67 -9.06
C PRO A 245 6.81 -9.08 -8.52
N VAL A 246 7.41 -9.25 -7.33
CA VAL A 246 7.71 -10.59 -6.77
C VAL A 246 6.43 -11.33 -6.36
N THR A 247 5.49 -10.59 -5.77
CA THR A 247 4.23 -11.11 -5.23
C THR A 247 3.09 -11.11 -6.24
N PHE A 248 3.24 -10.44 -7.39
CA PHE A 248 2.19 -10.32 -8.41
C PHE A 248 1.54 -11.65 -8.82
N PRO A 249 2.29 -12.76 -9.01
CA PRO A 249 1.66 -14.05 -9.32
C PRO A 249 0.70 -14.52 -8.23
N GLU A 250 1.08 -14.38 -6.97
CA GLU A 250 0.23 -14.75 -5.84
C GLU A 250 -0.98 -13.82 -5.73
N VAL A 251 -0.83 -12.51 -5.98
CA VAL A 251 -1.95 -11.56 -6.00
C VAL A 251 -3.00 -11.98 -7.04
N VAL A 252 -2.58 -12.37 -8.24
CA VAL A 252 -3.49 -12.83 -9.29
C VAL A 252 -4.16 -14.15 -8.90
N ALA A 253 -3.42 -15.08 -8.29
CA ALA A 253 -3.96 -16.37 -7.83
C ALA A 253 -4.98 -16.21 -6.70
N VAL A 254 -4.70 -15.33 -5.71
CA VAL A 254 -5.64 -15.00 -4.63
C VAL A 254 -6.87 -14.32 -5.19
N ALA A 255 -6.72 -13.32 -6.07
CA ALA A 255 -7.86 -12.66 -6.72
C ALA A 255 -8.75 -13.66 -7.47
N ASP A 256 -8.15 -14.63 -8.17
CA ASP A 256 -8.90 -15.67 -8.85
C ASP A 256 -9.62 -16.61 -7.88
N ALA A 257 -8.94 -17.03 -6.81
CA ALA A 257 -9.52 -17.90 -5.80
C ALA A 257 -10.71 -17.23 -5.10
N LEU A 258 -10.59 -15.97 -4.68
CA LEU A 258 -11.67 -15.26 -3.98
C LEU A 258 -12.90 -15.03 -4.88
N LEU A 259 -12.73 -15.00 -6.21
CA LEU A 259 -13.85 -14.91 -7.16
C LEU A 259 -14.54 -16.25 -7.41
N ASP A 260 -13.94 -17.39 -7.03
CA ASP A 260 -14.51 -18.72 -7.21
C ASP A 260 -15.66 -18.95 -6.21
N PRO A 261 -16.92 -19.16 -6.66
CA PRO A 261 -18.03 -19.43 -5.75
C PRO A 261 -17.81 -20.65 -4.85
N ALA A 262 -17.00 -21.62 -5.29
CA ALA A 262 -16.64 -22.77 -4.47
C ALA A 262 -15.82 -22.35 -3.24
N MET A 263 -14.99 -21.31 -3.33
CA MET A 263 -14.23 -20.79 -2.19
C MET A 263 -15.15 -20.13 -1.17
N ALA A 264 -16.14 -19.34 -1.61
CA ALA A 264 -17.16 -18.78 -0.72
C ALA A 264 -18.00 -19.88 -0.03
N GLU A 265 -18.26 -20.99 -0.72
CA GLU A 265 -18.93 -22.16 -0.14
C GLU A 265 -18.09 -22.85 0.94
N LEU A 266 -16.76 -22.94 0.76
CA LEU A 266 -15.87 -23.49 1.78
C LEU A 266 -15.87 -22.62 3.05
N VAL A 267 -15.78 -21.30 2.91
CA VAL A 267 -15.90 -20.37 4.06
C VAL A 267 -17.22 -20.57 4.79
N TRP A 268 -18.32 -20.69 4.06
CA TRP A 268 -19.64 -20.90 4.65
C TRP A 268 -19.69 -22.19 5.49
N ARG A 269 -19.14 -23.29 4.97
CA ARG A 269 -19.08 -24.57 5.69
C ARG A 269 -18.17 -24.50 6.90
N ASP A 270 -16.99 -23.91 6.76
CA ASP A 270 -16.02 -23.75 7.85
C ASP A 270 -16.59 -22.91 8.99
N SER A 271 -17.48 -21.95 8.70
CA SER A 271 -18.18 -21.13 9.72
C SER A 271 -19.25 -21.87 10.54
N GLY A 272 -19.46 -23.16 10.28
CA GLY A 272 -20.55 -23.95 10.85
C GLY A 272 -21.91 -23.70 10.18
N ALA A 273 -21.93 -22.96 9.06
CA ALA A 273 -23.12 -22.60 8.31
C ALA A 273 -24.21 -21.98 9.21
N GLY A 274 -25.36 -22.66 9.34
CA GLY A 274 -26.49 -22.23 10.16
C GLY A 274 -26.28 -22.38 11.68
N ARG A 275 -25.18 -22.98 12.14
CA ARG A 275 -24.79 -23.05 13.55
C ARG A 275 -23.41 -22.42 13.71
N PRO A 276 -23.32 -21.14 14.12
CA PRO A 276 -22.06 -20.41 14.17
C PRO A 276 -20.99 -21.15 14.98
N ARG A 277 -19.80 -21.28 14.39
CA ARG A 277 -18.60 -21.80 15.05
C ARG A 277 -17.40 -20.88 14.74
N PRO A 278 -16.39 -20.82 15.63
CA PRO A 278 -15.12 -20.20 15.30
C PRO A 278 -14.53 -20.84 14.03
N LEU A 279 -13.93 -20.02 13.16
CA LEU A 279 -13.27 -20.53 11.97
C LEU A 279 -12.03 -21.33 12.39
N PRO A 280 -11.88 -22.59 11.94
CA PRO A 280 -10.71 -23.39 12.26
C PRO A 280 -9.47 -22.82 11.55
N ALA A 281 -8.33 -22.81 12.25
CA ALA A 281 -7.05 -22.38 11.69
C ALA A 281 -6.62 -23.23 10.47
N ASP A 282 -7.04 -24.49 10.42
CA ASP A 282 -6.77 -25.41 9.30
C ASP A 282 -8.00 -25.63 8.39
N GLY A 283 -8.94 -24.68 8.34
CA GLY A 283 -10.18 -24.82 7.57
C GLY A 283 -10.01 -25.25 6.11
N ALA A 284 -11.04 -25.89 5.55
CA ALA A 284 -11.02 -26.37 4.17
C ALA A 284 -10.78 -25.22 3.17
N PHE A 285 -11.28 -24.01 3.48
CA PHE A 285 -10.97 -22.80 2.73
C PHE A 285 -9.48 -22.49 2.71
N CYS A 286 -8.83 -22.41 3.88
CA CYS A 286 -7.43 -22.03 4.00
C CYS A 286 -6.50 -23.05 3.31
N ARG A 287 -6.76 -24.35 3.47
CA ARG A 287 -6.03 -25.40 2.72
C ARG A 287 -6.18 -25.23 1.21
N ARG A 288 -7.41 -25.03 0.73
CA ARG A 288 -7.67 -24.83 -0.70
C ARG A 288 -7.04 -23.56 -1.24
N LEU A 289 -7.00 -22.49 -0.45
CA LEU A 289 -6.31 -21.25 -0.82
C LEU A 289 -4.81 -21.49 -0.97
N GLY A 290 -4.18 -22.19 -0.01
CA GLY A 290 -2.79 -22.63 -0.08
C GLY A 290 -2.48 -23.41 -1.37
N GLU A 291 -3.31 -24.39 -1.72
CA GLU A 291 -3.19 -25.13 -2.98
C GLU A 291 -3.27 -24.23 -4.22
N ARG A 292 -4.22 -23.28 -4.24
CA ARG A 292 -4.43 -22.35 -5.37
C ARG A 292 -3.23 -21.44 -5.61
N VAL A 293 -2.52 -21.05 -4.55
CA VAL A 293 -1.31 -20.23 -4.66
C VAL A 293 -0.03 -21.07 -4.78
N GLY A 294 -0.15 -22.39 -4.81
CA GLY A 294 0.98 -23.33 -4.92
C GLY A 294 1.82 -23.47 -3.65
N ARG A 295 1.25 -23.13 -2.47
CA ARG A 295 1.90 -23.19 -1.16
C ARG A 295 0.97 -23.85 -0.15
N ASN A 296 0.98 -25.17 -0.10
CA ASN A 296 0.09 -25.93 0.79
C ASN A 296 0.32 -25.60 2.28
N TRP A 297 1.54 -25.22 2.64
CA TRP A 297 1.91 -24.81 4.00
C TRP A 297 1.37 -23.43 4.40
N LEU A 298 0.97 -22.59 3.44
CA LEU A 298 0.50 -21.22 3.73
C LEU A 298 -0.92 -21.21 4.34
N GLY A 299 -1.73 -22.23 4.07
CA GLY A 299 -3.12 -22.30 4.53
C GLY A 299 -3.25 -22.09 6.05
N PRO A 300 -2.63 -22.93 6.89
CA PRO A 300 -2.66 -22.77 8.35
C PRO A 300 -2.15 -21.40 8.84
N LEU A 301 -1.07 -20.88 8.24
CA LEU A 301 -0.49 -19.58 8.61
C LEU A 301 -1.38 -18.39 8.21
N SER A 302 -2.14 -18.52 7.12
CA SER A 302 -3.09 -17.48 6.69
C SER A 302 -4.30 -17.35 7.61
N ALA A 303 -4.56 -18.36 8.45
CA ALA A 303 -5.72 -18.40 9.33
C ALA A 303 -5.48 -17.77 10.70
N VAL A 304 -4.21 -17.58 11.09
CA VAL A 304 -3.81 -16.87 12.31
C VAL A 304 -3.68 -15.36 12.10
N ASP A 305 -3.98 -14.84 10.90
CA ASP A 305 -3.99 -13.40 10.59
C ASP A 305 -5.25 -12.71 11.14
N TYR A 306 -5.30 -12.52 12.47
CA TYR A 306 -6.41 -11.88 13.16
C TYR A 306 -6.56 -10.41 12.69
N GLY A 307 -7.76 -10.07 12.19
CA GLY A 307 -8.07 -8.73 11.68
C GLY A 307 -7.58 -8.42 10.25
N GLY A 308 -7.06 -9.43 9.54
CA GLY A 308 -6.61 -9.29 8.16
C GLY A 308 -7.73 -9.03 7.13
N PRO A 309 -7.38 -8.56 5.93
CA PRO A 309 -8.31 -8.38 4.81
C PRO A 309 -8.97 -9.69 4.39
N LEU A 310 -8.27 -10.83 4.51
CA LEU A 310 -8.82 -12.15 4.21
C LEU A 310 -9.96 -12.52 5.17
N LEU A 311 -9.73 -12.34 6.48
CA LEU A 311 -10.73 -12.59 7.51
C LEU A 311 -11.95 -11.65 7.35
N THR A 312 -11.71 -10.39 6.98
CA THR A 312 -12.77 -9.41 6.70
C THR A 312 -13.65 -9.85 5.52
N TRP A 313 -13.02 -10.33 4.44
CA TRP A 313 -13.73 -10.90 3.29
C TRP A 313 -14.53 -12.15 3.67
N MET A 314 -13.94 -13.09 4.41
CA MET A 314 -14.63 -14.29 4.90
C MET A 314 -15.86 -13.92 5.75
N GLY A 315 -15.70 -12.96 6.67
CA GLY A 315 -16.79 -12.47 7.50
C GLY A 315 -17.92 -11.83 6.69
N ALA A 316 -17.60 -11.05 5.65
CA ALA A 316 -18.60 -10.46 4.76
C ALA A 316 -19.40 -11.53 4.00
N VAL A 317 -18.72 -12.56 3.46
CA VAL A 317 -19.37 -13.70 2.81
C VAL A 317 -20.34 -14.43 3.75
N ILE A 318 -19.93 -14.66 5.00
CA ILE A 318 -20.77 -15.33 6.01
C ILE A 318 -22.01 -14.49 6.35
N ARG A 319 -21.83 -13.19 6.62
CA ARG A 319 -22.95 -12.27 6.94
C ARG A 319 -23.95 -12.17 5.81
N GLN A 320 -23.46 -12.03 4.57
CA GLN A 320 -24.31 -11.95 3.38
C GLN A 320 -25.19 -13.21 3.24
N ARG A 321 -24.65 -14.39 3.53
CA ARG A 321 -25.39 -15.66 3.48
C ARG A 321 -26.37 -15.85 4.62
N ARG A 322 -26.12 -15.29 5.80
CA ARG A 322 -27.04 -15.37 6.95
C ARG A 322 -28.25 -14.44 6.82
N GLY A 323 -28.24 -13.53 5.86
CA GLY A 323 -29.29 -12.50 5.76
C GLY A 323 -29.25 -11.50 6.90
N GLU A 324 -28.14 -11.45 7.66
CA GLU A 324 -27.84 -10.42 8.68
C GLU A 324 -27.44 -9.09 8.00
N GLY A 325 -28.09 -8.77 6.88
CA GLY A 325 -27.91 -7.52 6.15
C GLY A 325 -28.46 -6.38 6.98
N GLY A 326 -27.57 -5.62 7.61
CA GLY A 326 -27.89 -4.28 8.04
C GLY A 326 -28.25 -3.40 6.83
N PRO A 327 -28.62 -2.13 7.04
CA PRO A 327 -28.80 -1.20 5.92
C PRO A 327 -27.57 -1.24 5.02
N THR A 328 -27.78 -1.29 3.70
CA THR A 328 -26.72 -1.33 2.68
C THR A 328 -25.63 -0.33 3.01
N GLY A 329 -24.47 -0.83 3.45
CA GLY A 329 -23.43 -0.02 4.06
C GLY A 329 -22.07 -0.70 4.04
N TRP A 330 -21.06 0.04 4.50
CA TRP A 330 -19.62 -0.26 4.43
C TRP A 330 -19.20 -1.65 4.93
N ARG A 331 -20.04 -2.36 5.70
CA ARG A 331 -19.74 -3.65 6.35
C ARG A 331 -20.08 -4.89 5.51
N ASP A 332 -20.91 -4.77 4.47
CA ASP A 332 -21.47 -5.94 3.78
C ASP A 332 -20.88 -6.19 2.38
N ASP A 333 -20.06 -5.27 1.86
CA ASP A 333 -19.33 -5.44 0.61
C ASP A 333 -18.02 -6.21 0.85
N PRO A 334 -17.88 -7.47 0.38
CA PRO A 334 -16.69 -8.28 0.61
C PRO A 334 -15.44 -7.70 -0.09
N TRP A 335 -15.61 -6.85 -1.11
CA TRP A 335 -14.48 -6.32 -1.91
C TRP A 335 -13.96 -4.99 -1.38
N ARG A 336 -14.62 -4.40 -0.38
CA ARG A 336 -14.24 -3.11 0.17
C ARG A 336 -13.13 -3.27 1.21
N LEU A 337 -11.98 -2.68 0.92
CA LEU A 337 -10.81 -2.68 1.79
C LEU A 337 -10.83 -1.50 2.77
N GLN A 338 -10.58 -1.77 4.05
CA GLN A 338 -10.44 -0.73 5.07
C GLN A 338 -9.14 0.04 4.88
N ARG A 339 -9.07 1.30 5.32
CA ARG A 339 -7.87 2.14 5.13
C ARG A 339 -6.66 1.55 5.86
N GLU A 340 -6.90 0.98 7.03
CA GLU A 340 -5.91 0.37 7.92
C GLU A 340 -5.32 -0.91 7.33
N GLN A 341 -6.06 -1.56 6.42
CA GLN A 341 -5.66 -2.77 5.73
C GLN A 341 -4.95 -2.48 4.40
N GLN A 342 -4.89 -1.22 3.96
CA GLN A 342 -4.19 -0.85 2.74
C GLN A 342 -2.67 -0.97 2.95
N PRO A 343 -1.94 -1.71 2.09
CA PRO A 343 -0.51 -1.81 2.19
C PRO A 343 0.17 -0.44 2.06
N ALA A 344 1.26 -0.25 2.80
CA ALA A 344 2.09 0.93 2.62
C ALA A 344 2.60 1.02 1.17
N THR A 345 2.59 2.24 0.62
CA THR A 345 3.14 2.47 -0.73
C THR A 345 4.67 2.38 -0.71
N MET A 346 5.25 2.01 -1.85
CA MET A 346 6.71 1.97 -2.02
C MET A 346 7.35 3.31 -1.62
N ALA A 347 6.76 4.43 -2.07
CA ALA A 347 7.23 5.77 -1.71
C ALA A 347 7.15 6.07 -0.20
N CYS A 348 6.16 5.54 0.51
CA CYS A 348 6.06 5.70 1.97
C CYS A 348 7.16 4.90 2.67
N GLN A 349 7.30 3.62 2.32
CA GLN A 349 8.30 2.73 2.92
C GLN A 349 9.73 3.22 2.67
N LEU A 350 10.05 3.68 1.45
CA LEU A 350 11.38 4.24 1.14
C LEU A 350 11.68 5.52 1.93
N ARG A 351 10.69 6.39 2.16
CA ARG A 351 10.86 7.60 2.97
C ARG A 351 11.07 7.28 4.45
N VAL A 352 10.39 6.25 4.97
CA VAL A 352 10.61 5.76 6.33
C VAL A 352 12.05 5.22 6.45
N MET A 353 12.47 4.35 5.53
CA MET A 353 13.81 3.78 5.50
C MET A 353 14.90 4.88 5.37
N ALA A 354 14.70 5.87 4.50
CA ALA A 354 15.65 6.97 4.34
C ALA A 354 15.73 7.85 5.60
N ALA A 355 14.60 8.09 6.27
CA ALA A 355 14.59 8.81 7.54
C ALA A 355 15.34 8.03 8.64
N GLU A 356 15.14 6.70 8.71
CA GLU A 356 15.84 5.82 9.65
C GLU A 356 17.36 5.82 9.40
N GLN A 357 17.78 5.76 8.13
CA GLN A 357 19.21 5.85 7.77
C GLN A 357 19.83 7.21 8.12
N GLN A 358 19.08 8.30 7.99
CA GLN A 358 19.56 9.66 8.30
C GLN A 358 19.58 9.97 9.80
N SER A 359 18.76 9.29 10.61
CA SER A 359 18.68 9.53 12.05
C SER A 359 19.89 9.04 12.85
N GLY A 360 20.84 8.30 12.25
CA GLY A 360 22.20 8.10 12.77
C GLY A 360 22.32 7.53 14.19
N GLY A 361 21.26 6.91 14.73
CA GLY A 361 21.20 6.29 16.06
C GLY A 361 20.27 5.07 16.03
N SER A 362 20.22 4.29 17.12
CA SER A 362 19.46 3.02 17.25
C SER A 362 17.93 3.11 17.04
N GLY A 363 17.41 4.26 16.62
CA GLY A 363 15.98 4.54 16.50
C GLY A 363 15.39 4.17 15.15
N THR A 364 14.95 2.92 15.00
CA THR A 364 13.91 2.58 14.03
C THR A 364 12.59 3.24 14.47
N ARG A 365 11.73 3.66 13.53
CA ARG A 365 10.44 4.26 13.93
C ARG A 365 9.59 3.16 14.55
N TRP A 366 9.14 3.34 15.79
CA TRP A 366 8.28 2.39 16.54
C TRP A 366 7.16 1.74 15.71
N ARG A 367 6.50 2.49 14.81
CA ARG A 367 5.42 1.96 13.95
C ARG A 367 5.89 1.10 12.77
N ALA A 368 7.16 1.23 12.38
CA ALA A 368 7.77 0.51 11.27
C ALA A 368 8.40 -0.82 11.73
N THR A 369 8.90 -0.89 12.96
CA THR A 369 9.54 -2.08 13.53
C THR A 369 8.67 -2.89 14.46
N VAL A 370 7.76 -2.26 15.20
CA VAL A 370 6.84 -2.98 16.08
C VAL A 370 5.56 -3.32 15.32
N SER A 371 5.20 -4.60 15.30
CA SER A 371 4.00 -5.12 14.62
C SER A 371 2.74 -4.36 15.05
N ALA A 372 1.72 -4.34 14.19
CA ALA A 372 0.45 -3.69 14.54
C ALA A 372 -0.22 -4.35 15.76
N GLU A 373 0.00 -5.66 15.94
CA GLU A 373 -0.50 -6.47 17.05
C GLU A 373 0.14 -6.10 18.38
N HIS A 374 1.48 -6.11 18.48
CA HIS A 374 2.17 -5.67 19.69
C HIS A 374 1.84 -4.22 20.05
N ARG A 375 1.72 -3.33 19.04
CA ARG A 375 1.28 -1.95 19.29
C ARG A 375 -0.16 -1.87 19.80
N PHE A 376 -1.04 -2.72 19.31
CA PHE A 376 -2.43 -2.77 19.76
C PHE A 376 -2.53 -3.33 21.18
N GLN A 377 -1.80 -4.39 21.50
CA GLN A 377 -1.77 -5.01 22.84
C GLN A 377 -1.24 -4.03 23.89
N ILE A 378 -0.13 -3.35 23.62
CA ILE A 378 0.40 -2.29 24.51
C ILE A 378 -0.64 -1.16 24.69
N GLN A 379 -1.33 -0.76 23.62
CA GLN A 379 -2.37 0.26 23.69
C GLN A 379 -3.63 -0.19 24.46
N GLN A 380 -4.02 -1.47 24.35
CA GLN A 380 -5.12 -2.06 25.09
C GLN A 380 -4.81 -2.06 26.59
N MET A 381 -3.64 -2.57 27.01
CA MET A 381 -3.26 -2.60 28.42
C MET A 381 -3.21 -1.21 29.04
N ILE A 382 -2.66 -0.21 28.33
CA ILE A 382 -2.67 1.19 28.77
C ILE A 382 -4.10 1.75 28.84
N GLY A 383 -4.95 1.38 27.87
CA GLY A 383 -6.35 1.77 27.81
C GLY A 383 -7.17 1.22 28.98
N GLU A 384 -7.01 -0.07 29.28
CA GLU A 384 -7.66 -0.77 30.39
C GLU A 384 -7.19 -0.23 31.74
N ALA A 385 -5.87 -0.04 31.93
CA ALA A 385 -5.32 0.58 33.14
C ALA A 385 -5.89 1.98 33.36
N ARG A 386 -6.03 2.78 32.29
CA ARG A 386 -6.65 4.11 32.38
C ARG A 386 -8.12 4.02 32.78
N GLU A 387 -8.89 3.11 32.19
CA GLU A 387 -10.31 2.93 32.50
C GLU A 387 -10.51 2.50 33.96
N GLN A 388 -9.70 1.58 34.46
CA GLN A 388 -9.71 1.17 35.87
C GLN A 388 -9.42 2.34 36.81
N LEU A 389 -8.41 3.16 36.51
CA LEU A 389 -8.09 4.36 37.29
C LEU A 389 -9.18 5.45 37.19
N GLU A 390 -9.87 5.57 36.07
CA GLU A 390 -11.01 6.48 35.90
C GLU A 390 -12.22 6.02 36.73
N GLN A 391 -12.49 4.71 36.81
CA GLN A 391 -13.55 4.13 37.64
C GLN A 391 -13.34 4.41 39.14
N LEU A 392 -12.09 4.56 39.60
CA LEU A 392 -11.79 4.91 40.99
C LEU A 392 -12.29 6.31 41.39
N ARG A 393 -12.49 7.22 40.43
CA ARG A 393 -12.99 8.58 40.70
C ARG A 393 -14.45 8.62 41.16
N GLY A 394 -15.19 7.50 41.06
CA GLY A 394 -16.60 7.39 41.45
C GLY A 394 -16.86 6.53 42.69
N VAL A 395 -15.83 5.90 43.29
CA VAL A 395 -16.00 4.97 44.42
C VAL A 395 -16.16 5.76 45.72
N HIS A 396 -17.38 6.20 46.01
CA HIS A 396 -17.71 7.04 47.18
C HIS A 396 -18.86 6.54 48.04
N SER A 397 -19.40 5.36 47.77
CA SER A 397 -20.55 4.80 48.51
C SER A 397 -20.31 3.35 48.90
N GLY A 398 -20.42 3.06 50.19
CA GLY A 398 -20.21 1.73 50.78
C GLY A 398 -19.61 1.85 52.18
N THR A 399 -19.39 0.72 52.84
CA THR A 399 -18.63 0.71 54.10
C THR A 399 -17.15 0.98 53.82
N THR A 400 -16.42 1.54 54.80
CA THR A 400 -14.97 1.83 54.65
C THR A 400 -14.16 0.61 54.23
N ALA A 401 -14.54 -0.58 54.70
CA ALA A 401 -13.87 -1.83 54.36
C ALA A 401 -14.11 -2.25 52.89
N GLU A 402 -15.31 -2.03 52.37
CA GLU A 402 -15.64 -2.31 50.96
C GLU A 402 -14.96 -1.32 50.03
N VAL A 403 -15.03 -0.02 50.35
CA VAL A 403 -14.34 1.03 49.59
C VAL A 403 -12.84 0.81 49.58
N ALA A 404 -12.23 0.52 50.73
CA ALA A 404 -10.79 0.23 50.81
C ALA A 404 -10.41 -1.02 50.00
N ARG A 405 -11.21 -2.08 50.05
CA ARG A 405 -10.97 -3.30 49.26
C ARG A 405 -11.02 -3.02 47.76
N THR A 406 -12.09 -2.39 47.29
CA THR A 406 -12.25 -2.04 45.86
C THR A 406 -11.14 -1.11 45.37
N LEU A 407 -10.75 -0.11 46.17
CA LEU A 407 -9.61 0.76 45.84
C LEU A 407 -8.31 -0.03 45.71
N LEU A 408 -8.00 -0.90 46.69
CA LEU A 408 -6.77 -1.69 46.67
C LEU A 408 -6.73 -2.71 45.53
N GLU A 409 -7.85 -3.38 45.24
CA GLU A 409 -7.96 -4.35 44.14
C GLU A 409 -7.76 -3.67 42.78
N HIS A 410 -8.45 -2.55 42.52
CA HIS A 410 -8.34 -1.82 41.26
C HIS A 410 -6.97 -1.16 41.08
N LEU A 411 -6.37 -0.62 42.15
CA LEU A 411 -5.01 -0.07 42.11
C LEU A 411 -3.97 -1.16 41.85
N SER A 412 -4.09 -2.31 42.51
CA SER A 412 -3.20 -3.46 42.31
C SER A 412 -3.30 -4.01 40.88
N HIS A 413 -4.53 -4.14 40.36
CA HIS A 413 -4.75 -4.60 38.99
C HIS A 413 -4.24 -3.59 37.94
N SER A 414 -4.45 -2.29 38.16
CA SER A 414 -3.92 -1.23 37.28
C SER A 414 -2.39 -1.21 37.29
N ALA A 415 -1.75 -1.45 38.44
CA ALA A 415 -0.30 -1.55 38.54
C ALA A 415 0.24 -2.72 37.71
N ALA A 416 -0.39 -3.90 37.80
CA ALA A 416 -0.01 -5.07 37.00
C ALA A 416 -0.12 -4.83 35.49
N LEU A 417 -1.18 -4.15 35.02
CA LEU A 417 -1.35 -3.79 33.61
C LEU A 417 -0.29 -2.79 33.12
N ILE A 418 0.10 -1.83 33.96
CA ILE A 418 1.15 -0.86 33.66
C ILE A 418 2.51 -1.54 33.60
N ASP A 419 2.81 -2.44 34.55
CA ASP A 419 4.06 -3.19 34.59
C ASP A 419 4.19 -4.10 33.35
N GLN A 420 3.12 -4.80 32.95
CA GLN A 420 3.12 -5.60 31.74
C GLN A 420 3.29 -4.74 30.47
N ALA A 421 2.60 -3.60 30.37
CA ALA A 421 2.78 -2.69 29.25
C ALA A 421 4.20 -2.12 29.16
N LEU A 422 4.86 -1.88 30.30
CA LEU A 422 6.25 -1.46 30.37
C LEU A 422 7.19 -2.55 29.84
N VAL A 423 6.97 -3.81 30.27
CA VAL A 423 7.74 -4.98 29.82
C VAL A 423 7.59 -5.20 28.31
N ASP A 424 6.37 -5.24 27.79
CA ASP A 424 6.11 -5.45 26.36
C ASP A 424 6.69 -4.32 25.51
N THR A 425 6.65 -3.08 26.03
CA THR A 425 7.26 -1.92 25.37
C THR A 425 8.79 -2.05 25.32
N ALA A 426 9.40 -2.50 26.41
CA ALA A 426 10.85 -2.68 26.49
C ALA A 426 11.32 -3.84 25.60
N ALA A 427 10.61 -4.97 25.59
CA ALA A 427 10.87 -6.11 24.72
C ALA A 427 10.77 -5.71 23.23
N ALA A 428 9.72 -4.98 22.86
CA ALA A 428 9.55 -4.47 21.50
C ALA A 428 10.65 -3.46 21.09
N ALA A 429 11.14 -2.63 22.02
CA ALA A 429 12.25 -1.72 21.76
C ALA A 429 13.57 -2.47 21.52
N VAL A 430 13.87 -3.48 22.33
CA VAL A 430 15.06 -4.32 22.15
C VAL A 430 14.98 -5.12 20.84
N ALA A 431 13.82 -5.72 20.54
CA ALA A 431 13.57 -6.42 19.27
C ALA A 431 13.69 -5.49 18.05
N ALA A 432 13.38 -4.20 18.23
CA ALA A 432 13.55 -3.17 17.22
C ALA A 432 15.00 -2.64 17.08
N GLY A 433 15.95 -3.22 17.81
CA GLY A 433 17.39 -2.94 17.71
C GLY A 433 17.90 -1.84 18.64
N VAL A 434 17.11 -1.40 19.63
CA VAL A 434 17.57 -0.47 20.66
C VAL A 434 18.47 -1.20 21.65
N ALA A 435 19.58 -0.56 22.06
CA ALA A 435 20.53 -1.17 22.99
C ALA A 435 19.87 -1.41 24.36
N LEU A 436 20.11 -2.59 24.94
CA LEU A 436 19.51 -2.98 26.23
C LEU A 436 19.83 -1.98 27.35
N ASP A 437 21.03 -1.39 27.34
CA ASP A 437 21.45 -0.36 28.30
C ASP A 437 20.63 0.95 28.17
N GLU A 438 20.22 1.32 26.94
CA GLU A 438 19.37 2.49 26.70
C GLU A 438 17.94 2.22 27.19
N VAL A 439 17.41 1.01 26.93
CA VAL A 439 16.07 0.62 27.37
C VAL A 439 15.99 0.52 28.89
N ALA A 440 17.00 -0.08 29.54
CA ALA A 440 17.11 -0.16 31.00
C ALA A 440 17.16 1.23 31.66
N ALA A 441 17.88 2.18 31.05
CA ALA A 441 17.92 3.56 31.54
C ALA A 441 16.54 4.25 31.46
N TRP A 442 15.73 3.96 30.45
CA TRP A 442 14.40 4.54 30.29
C TRP A 442 13.34 3.88 31.18
N SER A 443 13.36 2.54 31.29
CA SER A 443 12.43 1.78 32.12
C SER A 443 12.76 1.85 33.61
N ARG A 444 13.96 2.32 33.97
CA ARG A 444 14.50 2.32 35.34
C ARG A 444 14.60 0.92 35.94
N LEU A 445 14.65 -0.11 35.09
CA LEU A 445 14.88 -1.48 35.49
C LEU A 445 16.37 -1.81 35.37
N PRO A 446 16.94 -2.63 36.27
CA PRO A 446 18.29 -3.13 36.09
C PRO A 446 18.43 -3.93 34.78
N VAL A 447 19.55 -3.75 34.08
CA VAL A 447 19.83 -4.43 32.79
C VAL A 447 19.69 -5.96 32.89
N HIS A 448 20.05 -6.55 34.02
CA HIS A 448 19.96 -8.00 34.25
C HIS A 448 18.51 -8.48 34.44
N GLU A 449 17.69 -7.75 35.19
CA GLU A 449 16.26 -8.07 35.35
C GLU A 449 15.53 -7.91 34.01
N LEU A 450 15.87 -6.87 33.24
CA LEU A 450 15.29 -6.65 31.93
C LEU A 450 15.68 -7.76 30.92
N ALA A 451 16.92 -8.25 30.98
CA ALA A 451 17.36 -9.37 30.17
C ALA A 451 16.58 -10.66 30.51
N GLU A 452 16.44 -10.97 31.80
CA GLU A 452 15.72 -12.16 32.28
C GLU A 452 14.24 -12.14 31.87
N ILE A 453 13.57 -11.00 32.03
CA ILE A 453 12.17 -10.81 31.64
C ILE A 453 11.96 -10.98 30.14
N ILE A 454 12.87 -10.44 29.32
CA ILE A 454 12.79 -10.57 27.85
C ILE A 454 13.00 -12.03 27.42
N THR A 455 13.93 -12.76 28.05
CA THR A 455 14.12 -14.20 27.77
C THR A 455 12.95 -15.06 28.24
N ALA A 456 12.35 -14.74 29.39
CA ALA A 456 11.22 -15.52 29.92
C ALA A 456 9.95 -15.38 29.06
N GLY A 457 9.73 -14.22 28.43
CA GLY A 457 8.63 -14.02 27.49
C GLY A 457 8.81 -14.69 26.12
N GLN A 458 10.02 -15.17 25.79
CA GLN A 458 10.31 -15.93 24.55
C GLN A 458 10.09 -17.44 24.69
N ASP A 459 9.96 -17.95 25.92
CA ASP A 459 9.74 -19.39 26.20
C ASP A 459 8.24 -19.77 26.35
N GLU A 460 7.33 -18.78 26.31
CA GLU A 460 5.86 -19.00 26.37
C GLU A 460 5.14 -18.82 25.01
N GLU A 461 5.87 -18.55 23.91
CA GLU A 461 5.39 -18.62 22.51
C GLU A 461 5.94 -19.87 21.79
#